data_AF-A0A9P0SFX3-F1
#
_entry.id   AF-A0A9P0SFX3-F1
#
_cell.length_a   1.000
_cell.length_b   1.000
_cell.length_c   1.000
_cell.angle_alpha   90.00
_cell.angle_beta   90.00
_cell.angle_gamma   90.00
#
_symmetry.space_group_name_H-M   'P 1'
#
loop_
_entity.id
_entity.type
_entity.pdbx_description
1 polymer ?
#
loop_
_entity_poly.entity_id
_entity_poly.type
_entity_poly.pdbx_seq_one_letter_code
_entity_poly.pdbx_strand_id
1 'polypeptide(L)'
;MLKYVVLVICFFLKIIYADLSHDLLTVQPRLNSLDNSVPYSKVCFEILNAFAESASNFTFCSLINARPIRLCENCEQHYVRFHDKYKELKDTAVNGTSCSSLLMSQDRLNVIQHYHDSILGIWDKGNCNDCFVWSNETATVKNSTTRFYKLFNATMECIVLNMASEKTIVCEKCMQNYLQLDEFYKTLSKDKIGVDCVCMDIVDSMNATRSIWSKTLECCVLRKTPEVVFLLCTGLISFLPILFYITVRFCGPIRDLPNILKQSRFKQTILRSIDSSRIH
;
A
#
# COMPACT_ATOMS: atom_id res chain seq x y z
N MET A 1 -34.43 16.73 -59.34
CA MET A 1 -34.48 17.08 -57.90
C MET A 1 -33.24 16.58 -57.15
N LEU A 2 -32.95 15.27 -57.10
CA LEU A 2 -31.82 14.73 -56.31
C LEU A 2 -30.42 15.23 -56.73
N LYS A 3 -30.15 15.39 -58.04
CA LYS A 3 -28.86 15.90 -58.54
C LYS A 3 -28.58 17.36 -58.14
N TYR A 4 -29.62 18.19 -58.03
CA TYR A 4 -29.49 19.59 -57.63
C TYR A 4 -29.20 19.72 -56.13
N VAL A 5 -29.80 18.88 -55.30
CA VAL A 5 -29.55 18.85 -53.85
C VAL A 5 -28.10 18.45 -53.55
N VAL A 6 -27.55 17.47 -54.26
CA VAL A 6 -26.14 17.04 -54.09
C VAL A 6 -25.16 18.16 -54.48
N LEU A 7 -25.43 18.89 -55.57
CA LEU A 7 -24.60 20.02 -55.99
C LEU A 7 -24.58 21.15 -54.95
N VAL A 8 -25.74 21.46 -54.38
CA VAL A 8 -25.87 22.50 -53.34
C VAL A 8 -25.12 22.10 -52.07
N ILE A 9 -25.25 20.85 -51.61
CA ILE A 9 -24.54 20.34 -50.43
C ILE A 9 -23.02 20.37 -50.65
N CYS A 10 -22.53 19.94 -51.81
CA CYS A 10 -21.11 19.99 -52.15
C CYS A 10 -20.57 21.44 -52.19
N PHE A 11 -21.39 22.40 -52.63
CA PHE A 11 -21.00 23.81 -52.65
C PHE A 11 -20.88 24.38 -51.24
N PHE A 12 -21.85 24.09 -50.36
CA PHE A 12 -21.79 24.50 -48.96
C PHE A 12 -20.64 23.84 -48.20
N LEU A 13 -20.36 22.54 -48.44
CA LEU A 13 -19.22 21.85 -47.84
C LEU A 13 -17.88 22.46 -48.28
N LYS A 14 -17.76 22.89 -49.54
CA LYS A 14 -16.56 23.60 -50.02
C LYS A 14 -16.39 24.98 -49.37
N ILE A 15 -17.47 25.73 -49.17
CA ILE A 15 -17.43 27.03 -48.50
C ILE A 15 -17.02 26.86 -47.04
N ILE A 16 -17.63 25.90 -46.32
CA ILE A 16 -17.29 25.61 -44.92
C ILE A 16 -15.84 25.14 -44.79
N TYR A 17 -15.36 24.30 -45.72
CA TYR A 17 -13.96 23.87 -45.74
C TYR A 17 -13.00 25.03 -46.03
N ALA A 18 -13.38 25.95 -46.93
CA ALA A 18 -12.57 27.13 -47.23
C ALA A 18 -12.46 28.09 -46.04
N ASP A 19 -13.57 28.39 -45.35
CA ASP A 19 -13.58 29.23 -44.14
C ASP A 19 -12.77 28.60 -43.01
N LEU A 20 -12.97 27.30 -42.75
CA LEU A 20 -12.21 26.58 -41.72
C LEU A 20 -10.71 26.53 -42.05
N SER A 21 -10.35 26.40 -43.33
CA SER A 21 -8.95 26.43 -43.74
C SER A 21 -8.31 27.81 -43.56
N HIS A 22 -9.07 28.88 -43.80
CA HIS A 22 -8.62 30.26 -43.65
C HIS A 22 -8.43 30.63 -42.17
N ASP A 23 -9.33 30.20 -41.29
CA ASP A 23 -9.18 30.38 -39.84
C ASP A 23 -7.99 29.57 -39.28
N LEU A 24 -7.76 28.34 -39.74
CA LEU A 24 -6.61 27.55 -39.31
C LEU A 24 -5.27 28.15 -39.78
N LEU A 25 -5.21 28.63 -41.02
CA LEU A 25 -4.04 29.28 -41.62
C LEU A 25 -3.75 30.68 -41.04
N THR A 26 -4.72 31.34 -40.40
CA THR A 26 -4.50 32.65 -39.76
C THR A 26 -4.17 32.54 -38.27
N VAL A 27 -4.59 31.45 -37.61
CA VAL A 27 -4.24 31.15 -36.20
C VAL A 27 -2.82 30.59 -36.06
N GLN A 28 -2.39 29.68 -36.95
CA GLN A 28 -1.03 29.11 -36.93
C GLN A 28 0.11 30.15 -36.96
N PRO A 29 0.10 31.17 -37.85
CA PRO A 29 1.18 32.16 -37.88
C PRO A 29 1.18 33.13 -36.68
N ARG A 30 0.05 33.29 -35.97
CA ARG A 30 -0.01 34.13 -34.76
C ARG A 30 0.53 33.43 -33.51
N LEU A 31 0.46 32.10 -33.41
CA LEU A 31 1.13 31.37 -32.33
C LEU A 31 2.65 31.34 -32.52
N ASN A 32 3.12 31.19 -33.76
CA ASN A 32 4.55 31.16 -34.07
C ASN A 32 5.23 32.54 -33.91
N SER A 33 4.48 33.64 -33.93
CA SER A 33 5.04 34.99 -33.69
C SER A 33 5.12 35.36 -32.21
N LEU A 34 4.60 34.52 -31.30
CA LEU A 34 4.76 34.67 -29.84
C LEU A 34 5.89 33.79 -29.28
N ASP A 35 6.71 33.19 -30.14
CA ASP A 35 7.74 32.20 -29.75
C ASP A 35 9.18 32.76 -29.82
N ASN A 36 9.36 34.06 -30.04
CA ASN A 36 10.68 34.72 -30.04
C ASN A 36 11.03 35.43 -28.72
N SER A 37 10.27 35.18 -27.66
CA SER A 37 10.67 35.50 -26.30
C SER A 37 10.34 34.31 -25.42
N VAL A 38 11.32 33.43 -25.20
CA VAL A 38 11.28 32.54 -24.03
C VAL A 38 11.15 33.49 -22.82
N PRO A 39 10.01 33.55 -22.11
CA PRO A 39 9.81 34.49 -21.01
C PRO A 39 10.57 34.06 -19.75
N TYR A 40 11.24 32.91 -19.83
CA TYR A 40 11.92 32.26 -18.74
C TYR A 40 13.40 32.66 -18.71
N SER A 41 13.87 33.06 -17.54
CA SER A 41 15.31 33.21 -17.29
C SER A 41 16.02 31.92 -17.70
N LYS A 42 17.05 32.04 -18.56
CA LYS A 42 17.90 30.92 -18.99
C LYS A 42 18.40 30.09 -17.80
N VAL A 43 18.73 30.76 -16.69
CA VAL A 43 19.17 30.14 -15.43
C VAL A 43 18.08 29.25 -14.83
N CYS A 44 16.83 29.73 -14.76
CA CYS A 44 15.73 28.93 -14.22
C CYS A 44 15.43 27.72 -15.11
N PHE A 45 15.56 27.87 -16.43
CA PHE A 45 15.38 26.75 -17.37
C PHE A 45 16.47 25.69 -17.25
N GLU A 46 17.73 26.10 -17.05
CA GLU A 46 18.84 25.17 -16.79
C GLU A 46 18.65 24.37 -15.50
N ILE A 47 18.22 25.02 -14.41
CA ILE A 47 17.91 24.34 -13.14
C ILE A 47 16.71 23.39 -13.32
N LEU A 48 15.67 23.81 -14.04
CA LEU A 48 14.52 22.96 -14.34
C LEU A 48 14.92 21.71 -15.13
N ASN A 49 15.79 21.83 -16.12
CA ASN A 49 16.31 20.68 -16.86
C ASN A 49 17.10 19.73 -15.96
N ALA A 50 17.93 20.25 -15.07
CA ALA A 50 18.67 19.43 -14.12
C ALA A 50 17.73 18.72 -13.12
N PHE A 51 16.67 19.38 -12.66
CA PHE A 51 15.60 18.76 -11.86
C PHE A 51 14.92 17.64 -12.64
N ALA A 52 14.50 17.88 -13.89
CA ALA A 52 13.84 16.88 -14.74
C ALA A 52 14.74 15.66 -14.98
N GLU A 53 16.03 15.86 -15.25
CA GLU A 53 17.01 14.78 -15.40
C GLU A 53 17.12 13.95 -14.11
N SER A 54 17.26 14.61 -12.96
CA SER A 54 17.37 13.92 -11.67
C SER A 54 16.09 13.14 -11.31
N ALA A 55 14.91 13.70 -11.58
CA ALA A 55 13.62 13.04 -11.39
C ALA A 55 13.48 11.80 -12.30
N SER A 56 13.89 11.91 -13.57
CA SER A 56 13.89 10.80 -14.51
C SER A 56 14.83 9.67 -14.06
N ASN A 57 16.03 10.02 -13.61
CA ASN A 57 17.01 9.05 -13.12
C ASN A 57 16.51 8.31 -11.87
N PHE A 58 15.93 9.03 -10.90
CA PHE A 58 15.31 8.39 -9.74
C PHE A 58 14.15 7.48 -10.16
N THR A 59 13.27 7.95 -11.03
CA THR A 59 12.13 7.17 -11.52
C THR A 59 12.60 5.89 -12.19
N PHE A 60 13.58 5.97 -13.11
CA PHE A 60 14.17 4.80 -13.74
C PHE A 60 14.74 3.83 -12.71
N CYS A 61 15.57 4.31 -11.78
CA CYS A 61 16.17 3.49 -10.73
C CYS A 61 15.12 2.80 -9.86
N SER A 62 14.06 3.53 -9.48
CA SER A 62 12.98 3.02 -8.64
C SER A 62 12.24 1.85 -9.31
N LEU A 63 12.03 1.94 -10.62
CA LEU A 63 11.30 0.93 -11.38
C LEU A 63 12.12 -0.36 -11.57
N ILE A 64 13.42 -0.23 -11.87
CA ILE A 64 14.29 -1.41 -12.04
C ILE A 64 14.55 -2.14 -10.71
N ASN A 65 14.45 -1.42 -9.58
CA ASN A 65 14.63 -1.96 -8.23
C ASN A 65 13.30 -2.21 -7.51
N ALA A 66 12.18 -2.31 -8.24
CA ALA A 66 10.87 -2.52 -7.64
C ALA A 66 10.63 -3.99 -7.23
N ARG A 67 11.36 -4.96 -7.82
CA ARG A 67 11.22 -6.39 -7.53
C ARG A 67 12.54 -7.16 -7.73
N PRO A 68 13.16 -7.73 -6.67
CA PRO A 68 12.86 -7.47 -5.25
C PRO A 68 13.06 -5.99 -4.90
N ILE A 69 12.37 -5.49 -3.87
CA ILE A 69 12.44 -4.07 -3.51
C ILE A 69 13.84 -3.76 -2.96
N ARG A 70 14.58 -2.92 -3.70
CA ARG A 70 15.93 -2.41 -3.36
C ARG A 70 16.06 -0.92 -3.67
N LEU A 71 14.95 -0.21 -3.60
CA LEU A 71 14.84 1.17 -4.02
C LEU A 71 15.62 2.10 -3.09
N CYS A 72 15.52 1.89 -1.78
CA CYS A 72 16.15 2.79 -0.82
C CYS A 72 17.68 2.73 -0.96
N GLU A 73 18.26 1.54 -1.02
CA GLU A 73 19.71 1.35 -1.11
C GLU A 73 20.28 1.76 -2.48
N ASN A 74 19.64 1.35 -3.58
CA ASN A 74 20.22 1.53 -4.91
C ASN A 74 19.92 2.90 -5.52
N CYS A 75 18.90 3.62 -5.04
CA CYS A 75 18.45 4.88 -5.63
C CYS A 75 18.67 6.10 -4.74
N GLU A 76 19.34 5.96 -3.60
CA GLU A 76 19.62 7.05 -2.65
C GLU A 76 20.29 8.24 -3.32
N GLN A 77 21.38 8.04 -4.06
CA GLN A 77 22.11 9.14 -4.71
C GLN A 77 21.23 9.91 -5.71
N HIS A 78 20.36 9.19 -6.43
CA HIS A 78 19.41 9.83 -7.35
C HIS A 78 18.35 10.64 -6.60
N TYR A 79 17.88 10.14 -5.46
CA TYR A 79 16.93 10.83 -4.60
C TYR A 79 17.53 12.11 -4.01
N VAL A 80 18.75 12.05 -3.46
CA VAL A 80 19.46 13.22 -2.90
C VAL A 80 19.64 14.28 -3.97
N ARG A 81 20.18 13.92 -5.15
CA ARG A 81 20.36 14.87 -6.25
C ARG A 81 19.04 15.49 -6.71
N PHE A 82 17.96 14.70 -6.75
CA PHE A 82 16.63 15.20 -7.08
C PHE A 82 16.12 16.21 -6.06
N HIS A 83 16.26 15.91 -4.77
CA HIS A 83 15.87 16.79 -3.69
C HIS A 83 16.67 18.11 -3.72
N ASP A 84 17.98 18.03 -3.94
CA ASP A 84 18.87 19.19 -4.03
C ASP A 84 18.51 20.09 -5.21
N LYS A 85 18.22 19.51 -6.39
CA LYS A 85 17.83 20.29 -7.57
C LYS A 85 16.46 20.94 -7.42
N TYR A 86 15.55 20.30 -6.70
CA TYR A 86 14.28 20.93 -6.35
C TYR A 86 14.45 22.10 -5.36
N LYS A 87 15.31 21.93 -4.35
CA LYS A 87 15.67 23.01 -3.40
C LYS A 87 16.33 24.19 -4.12
N GLU A 88 17.27 23.92 -5.01
CA GLU A 88 17.92 24.93 -5.86
C GLU A 88 16.88 25.69 -6.72
N LEU A 89 15.91 24.98 -7.30
CA LEU A 89 14.81 25.59 -8.07
C LEU A 89 13.94 26.52 -7.22
N LYS A 90 13.72 26.18 -5.95
CA LYS A 90 12.94 27.00 -5.02
C LYS A 90 13.70 28.23 -4.52
N ASP A 91 14.98 28.06 -4.22
CA ASP A 91 15.79 29.09 -3.56
C ASP A 91 16.41 30.09 -4.54
N THR A 92 16.58 29.71 -5.81
CA THR A 92 17.17 30.60 -6.82
C THR A 92 16.21 31.72 -7.22
N ALA A 93 16.69 32.96 -7.13
CA ALA A 93 16.01 34.15 -7.62
C ALA A 93 16.83 34.88 -8.68
N VAL A 94 16.18 35.27 -9.77
CA VAL A 94 16.78 36.01 -10.88
C VAL A 94 16.06 37.35 -11.00
N ASN A 95 16.82 38.45 -10.93
CA ASN A 95 16.29 39.82 -10.99
C ASN A 95 15.15 40.09 -9.99
N GLY A 96 15.26 39.53 -8.77
CA GLY A 96 14.27 39.68 -7.70
C GLY A 96 13.03 38.78 -7.81
N THR A 97 12.91 37.96 -8.85
CA THR A 97 11.81 36.98 -9.02
C THR A 97 12.33 35.56 -8.79
N SER A 98 11.67 34.76 -7.95
CA SER A 98 12.11 33.38 -7.71
C SER A 98 11.78 32.47 -8.89
N CYS A 99 12.67 31.53 -9.23
CA CYS A 99 12.41 30.55 -10.28
C CYS A 99 11.15 29.72 -9.97
N SER A 100 10.91 29.41 -8.70
CA SER A 100 9.67 28.75 -8.26
C SER A 100 8.43 29.59 -8.56
N SER A 101 8.40 30.90 -8.30
CA SER A 101 7.24 31.74 -8.64
C SER A 101 6.99 31.83 -10.14
N LEU A 102 8.06 31.74 -10.95
CA LEU A 102 8.00 31.83 -12.40
C LEU A 102 7.58 30.51 -13.05
N LEU A 103 8.02 29.36 -12.53
CA LEU A 103 7.84 28.04 -13.14
C LEU A 103 6.78 27.18 -12.44
N MET A 104 6.55 27.42 -11.15
CA MET A 104 5.61 26.67 -10.32
C MET A 104 4.41 27.58 -10.00
N SER A 105 3.21 27.00 -9.93
CA SER A 105 1.96 27.73 -9.65
C SER A 105 1.50 28.72 -10.75
N GLN A 106 2.03 28.61 -11.97
CA GLN A 106 1.52 29.36 -13.14
C GLN A 106 0.25 28.73 -13.71
N ASP A 107 0.05 27.44 -13.48
CA ASP A 107 -1.09 26.67 -13.95
C ASP A 107 -1.69 25.79 -12.84
N ARG A 108 -2.93 25.37 -13.04
CA ARG A 108 -3.68 24.55 -12.07
C ARG A 108 -3.15 23.12 -11.93
N LEU A 109 -2.37 22.64 -12.90
CA LEU A 109 -1.85 21.28 -12.92
C LEU A 109 -0.55 21.20 -12.08
N ASN A 110 0.26 22.26 -12.11
CA ASN A 110 1.51 22.42 -11.36
C ASN A 110 2.39 21.17 -11.41
N VAL A 111 2.73 20.77 -12.64
CA VAL A 111 3.39 19.50 -12.96
C VAL A 111 4.68 19.29 -12.16
N ILE A 112 5.49 20.34 -12.00
CA ILE A 112 6.77 20.29 -11.28
C ILE A 112 6.54 19.87 -9.82
N GLN A 113 5.59 20.52 -9.15
CA GLN A 113 5.26 20.18 -7.76
C GLN A 113 4.64 18.79 -7.66
N HIS A 114 3.78 18.40 -8.61
CA HIS A 114 3.17 17.08 -8.60
C HIS A 114 4.19 15.93 -8.71
N TYR A 115 5.16 16.06 -9.62
CA TYR A 115 6.25 15.08 -9.72
C TYR A 115 7.14 15.09 -8.47
N HIS A 116 7.39 16.28 -7.92
CA HIS A 116 8.11 16.41 -6.66
C HIS A 116 7.46 15.58 -5.54
N ASP A 117 6.17 15.85 -5.29
CA ASP A 117 5.41 15.24 -4.22
C ASP A 117 5.19 13.73 -4.46
N SER A 118 5.12 13.31 -5.73
CA SER A 118 5.00 11.89 -6.09
C SER A 118 6.28 11.11 -5.76
N ILE A 119 7.45 11.65 -6.10
CA ILE A 119 8.74 11.02 -5.80
C ILE A 119 9.01 11.00 -4.30
N LEU A 120 8.76 12.12 -3.60
CA LEU A 120 8.80 12.15 -2.13
C LEU A 120 7.88 11.10 -1.53
N GLY A 121 6.65 10.99 -2.03
CA GLY A 121 5.69 10.00 -1.55
C GLY A 121 6.14 8.55 -1.74
N ILE A 122 6.92 8.23 -2.78
CA ILE A 122 7.52 6.90 -2.97
C ILE A 122 8.60 6.66 -1.90
N TRP A 123 9.49 7.63 -1.68
CA TRP A 123 10.56 7.55 -0.70
C TRP A 123 10.02 7.38 0.73
N ASP A 124 9.02 8.18 1.09
CA ASP A 124 8.39 8.17 2.42
C ASP A 124 7.58 6.90 2.66
N LYS A 125 6.82 6.41 1.67
CA LYS A 125 6.13 5.11 1.77
C LYS A 125 7.10 3.94 1.91
N GLY A 126 8.28 4.06 1.31
CA GLY A 126 9.37 3.10 1.50
C GLY A 126 10.04 3.20 2.88
N ASN A 127 9.70 4.23 3.67
CA ASN A 127 10.40 4.59 4.90
C ASN A 127 11.93 4.57 4.71
N CYS A 128 12.39 5.05 3.54
CA CYS A 128 13.79 4.92 3.14
C CYS A 128 14.73 5.70 4.05
N ASN A 129 14.23 6.75 4.72
CA ASN A 129 15.01 7.50 5.70
C ASN A 129 15.53 6.64 6.85
N ASP A 130 14.83 5.57 7.28
CA ASP A 130 15.31 4.71 8.38
C ASP A 130 16.44 3.75 7.97
N CYS A 131 16.64 3.54 6.67
CA CYS A 131 17.77 2.76 6.15
C CYS A 131 19.12 3.48 6.38
N PHE A 132 19.11 4.80 6.59
CA PHE A 132 20.30 5.65 6.59
C PHE A 132 20.46 6.48 7.87
N VAL A 133 21.69 6.93 8.11
CA VAL A 133 22.03 8.02 9.02
C VAL A 133 22.41 9.22 8.15
N TRP A 134 21.67 10.31 8.32
CA TRP A 134 21.85 11.54 7.55
C TRP A 134 22.80 12.49 8.26
N SER A 135 23.84 12.96 7.55
CA SER A 135 24.78 13.98 8.02
C SER A 135 25.06 14.96 6.90
N ASN A 136 24.67 16.24 7.06
CA ASN A 136 24.91 17.30 6.08
C ASN A 136 24.61 16.88 4.62
N GLU A 137 23.38 16.40 4.37
CA GLU A 137 22.90 15.97 3.03
C GLU A 137 23.60 14.72 2.46
N THR A 138 24.53 14.10 3.21
CA THR A 138 25.09 12.78 2.88
C THR A 138 24.35 11.67 3.66
N ALA A 139 23.94 10.62 2.95
CA ALA A 139 23.36 9.43 3.57
C ALA A 139 24.45 8.36 3.77
N THR A 140 24.54 7.85 4.99
CA THR A 140 25.39 6.69 5.29
C THR A 140 24.50 5.53 5.73
N VAL A 141 24.76 4.32 5.22
CA VAL A 141 23.94 3.15 5.58
C VAL A 141 24.04 2.91 7.08
N LYS A 142 22.87 2.76 7.73
CA LYS A 142 22.79 2.55 9.17
C LYS A 142 23.43 1.21 9.55
N ASN A 143 24.17 1.16 10.66
CA ASN A 143 24.84 -0.06 11.13
C ASN A 143 23.87 -1.26 11.27
N SER A 144 22.61 -1.00 11.66
CA SER A 144 21.58 -2.03 11.74
C SER A 144 21.19 -2.60 10.38
N THR A 145 21.11 -1.76 9.35
CA THR A 145 20.85 -2.14 7.95
C THR A 145 21.98 -3.00 7.41
N THR A 146 23.24 -2.59 7.61
CA THR A 146 24.42 -3.38 7.23
C THR A 146 24.44 -4.73 7.94
N ARG A 147 24.11 -4.76 9.25
CA ARG A 147 24.04 -6.00 10.02
C ARG A 147 22.92 -6.92 9.52
N PHE A 148 21.76 -6.38 9.17
CA PHE A 148 20.66 -7.14 8.58
C PHE A 148 21.14 -7.84 7.31
N TYR A 149 21.75 -7.09 6.37
CA TYR A 149 22.19 -7.69 5.11
C TYR A 149 23.31 -8.70 5.24
N LYS A 150 24.18 -8.55 6.25
CA LYS A 150 25.16 -9.60 6.57
C LYS A 150 24.48 -10.92 6.96
N LEU A 151 23.47 -10.86 7.83
CA LEU A 151 22.72 -12.05 8.25
C LEU A 151 21.86 -12.62 7.11
N PHE A 152 21.24 -11.73 6.32
CA PHE A 152 20.45 -12.11 5.15
C PHE A 152 21.31 -12.83 4.11
N ASN A 153 22.46 -12.26 3.73
CA ASN A 153 23.36 -12.88 2.78
C ASN A 153 23.87 -14.23 3.29
N ALA A 154 24.29 -14.33 4.55
CA ALA A 154 24.70 -15.62 5.14
C ALA A 154 23.57 -16.67 5.15
N THR A 155 22.31 -16.24 5.30
CA THR A 155 21.15 -17.13 5.24
C THR A 155 20.88 -17.59 3.82
N MET A 156 20.86 -16.67 2.85
CA MET A 156 20.65 -16.98 1.44
C MET A 156 21.78 -17.85 0.86
N GLU A 157 23.03 -17.55 1.19
CA GLU A 157 24.19 -18.36 0.81
C GLU A 157 24.05 -19.79 1.33
N CYS A 158 23.68 -19.98 2.61
CA CYS A 158 23.44 -21.31 3.16
C CYS A 158 22.33 -22.05 2.39
N ILE A 159 21.22 -21.37 2.09
CA ILE A 159 20.10 -21.96 1.35
C ILE A 159 20.55 -22.37 -0.06
N VAL A 160 21.23 -21.49 -0.79
CA VAL A 160 21.71 -21.75 -2.15
C VAL A 160 22.72 -22.90 -2.18
N LEU A 161 23.66 -22.95 -1.25
CA LEU A 161 24.67 -24.01 -1.16
C LEU A 161 24.05 -25.39 -0.93
N ASN A 162 22.96 -25.47 -0.16
CA ASN A 162 22.31 -26.73 0.17
C ASN A 162 21.08 -27.02 -0.72
N MET A 163 20.69 -26.11 -1.61
CA MET A 163 19.50 -26.25 -2.47
C MET A 163 19.59 -27.44 -3.45
N ALA A 164 20.81 -27.84 -3.82
CA ALA A 164 21.03 -29.02 -4.67
C ALA A 164 20.80 -30.35 -3.93
N SER A 165 20.68 -30.32 -2.61
CA SER A 165 20.33 -31.47 -1.76
C SER A 165 18.81 -31.55 -1.54
N GLU A 166 18.35 -32.56 -0.79
CA GLU A 166 16.95 -32.63 -0.38
C GLU A 166 16.53 -31.43 0.49
N LYS A 167 15.28 -30.97 0.35
CA LYS A 167 14.73 -29.81 1.08
C LYS A 167 14.89 -29.92 2.61
N THR A 168 14.73 -31.13 3.14
CA THR A 168 14.88 -31.45 4.57
C THR A 168 16.26 -31.08 5.11
N ILE A 169 17.31 -31.30 4.31
CA ILE A 169 18.71 -31.01 4.65
C ILE A 169 18.95 -29.50 4.72
N VAL A 170 18.30 -28.72 3.85
CA VAL A 170 18.38 -27.24 3.88
C VAL A 170 17.83 -26.70 5.19
N CYS A 171 16.66 -27.20 5.60
CA CYS A 171 16.01 -26.77 6.84
C CYS A 171 16.89 -27.04 8.06
N GLU A 172 17.53 -28.20 8.14
CA GLU A 172 18.39 -28.58 9.26
C GLU A 172 19.67 -27.72 9.30
N LYS A 173 20.39 -27.64 8.17
CA LYS A 173 21.69 -26.94 8.11
C LYS A 173 21.57 -25.43 8.23
N CYS A 174 20.51 -24.84 7.68
CA CYS A 174 20.36 -23.38 7.63
C CYS A 174 19.42 -22.82 8.72
N MET A 175 18.90 -23.67 9.62
CA MET A 175 18.00 -23.26 10.70
C MET A 175 18.60 -22.13 11.54
N GLN A 176 19.87 -22.28 11.94
CA GLN A 176 20.52 -21.30 12.82
C GLN A 176 20.67 -19.94 12.13
N ASN A 177 21.09 -19.91 10.86
CA ASN A 177 21.21 -18.66 10.09
C ASN A 177 19.84 -17.96 9.98
N TYR A 178 18.79 -18.72 9.65
CA TYR A 178 17.43 -18.20 9.56
C TYR A 178 16.92 -17.65 10.91
N LEU A 179 17.15 -18.38 12.02
CA LEU A 179 16.73 -17.95 13.36
C LEU A 179 17.44 -16.66 13.78
N GLN A 180 18.76 -16.56 13.55
CA GLN A 180 19.52 -15.34 13.84
C GLN A 180 19.02 -14.14 13.04
N LEU A 181 18.71 -14.34 11.75
CA LEU A 181 18.13 -13.30 10.91
C LEU A 181 16.74 -12.86 11.41
N ASP A 182 15.86 -13.81 11.71
CA ASP A 182 14.49 -13.55 12.17
C ASP A 182 14.47 -12.86 13.54
N GLU A 183 15.33 -13.29 14.46
CA GLU A 183 15.48 -12.67 15.78
C GLU A 183 16.03 -11.24 15.65
N PHE A 184 17.05 -11.02 14.82
CA PHE A 184 17.56 -9.68 14.57
C PHE A 184 16.50 -8.77 13.93
N TYR A 185 15.75 -9.25 12.93
CA TYR A 185 14.66 -8.48 12.33
C TYR A 185 13.61 -8.08 13.37
N LYS A 186 13.24 -8.97 14.30
CA LYS A 186 12.33 -8.65 15.41
C LYS A 186 12.86 -7.55 16.33
N THR A 187 14.18 -7.39 16.47
CA THR A 187 14.76 -6.26 17.25
C THR A 187 14.67 -4.91 16.53
N LEU A 188 14.59 -4.92 15.18
CA LEU A 188 14.48 -3.70 14.39
C LEU A 188 13.06 -3.13 14.40
N SER A 189 12.05 -3.99 14.55
CA SER A 189 10.66 -3.55 14.60
C SER A 189 10.20 -3.34 16.04
N LYS A 190 9.62 -2.16 16.32
CA LYS A 190 8.92 -1.89 17.59
C LYS A 190 7.64 -2.73 17.73
N ASP A 191 7.09 -3.17 16.61
CA ASP A 191 5.91 -4.02 16.54
C ASP A 191 6.30 -5.46 16.18
N LYS A 192 5.65 -6.44 16.82
CA LYS A 192 5.84 -7.86 16.50
C LYS A 192 5.50 -8.21 15.03
N ILE A 193 4.83 -7.31 14.33
CA ILE A 193 4.37 -7.45 12.95
C ILE A 193 5.39 -6.89 11.94
N GLY A 194 6.33 -6.02 12.33
CA GLY A 194 7.41 -5.58 11.43
C GLY A 194 7.21 -4.25 10.70
N VAL A 195 6.14 -3.48 10.96
CA VAL A 195 5.62 -2.52 9.97
C VAL A 195 5.97 -1.06 10.22
N ASP A 196 6.15 -0.65 11.48
CA ASP A 196 5.95 0.79 11.77
C ASP A 196 7.21 1.67 11.66
N CYS A 197 8.41 1.09 11.57
CA CYS A 197 9.65 1.90 11.51
C CYS A 197 10.80 1.30 10.68
N VAL A 198 10.62 0.17 9.99
CA VAL A 198 11.72 -0.47 9.25
C VAL A 198 11.65 -0.04 7.78
N CYS A 199 12.79 0.20 7.13
CA CYS A 199 12.79 0.54 5.71
C CYS A 199 12.34 -0.64 4.83
N MET A 200 11.65 -0.33 3.73
CA MET A 200 10.93 -1.31 2.93
C MET A 200 11.84 -2.35 2.28
N ASP A 201 13.08 -2.00 1.92
CA ASP A 201 14.07 -2.94 1.36
C ASP A 201 14.35 -4.12 2.33
N ILE A 202 14.43 -3.83 3.64
CA ILE A 202 14.61 -4.84 4.70
C ILE A 202 13.33 -5.68 4.85
N VAL A 203 12.17 -5.02 4.89
CA VAL A 203 10.86 -5.67 5.05
C VAL A 203 10.60 -6.65 3.90
N ASP A 204 10.82 -6.24 2.66
CA ASP A 204 10.65 -7.07 1.48
C ASP A 204 11.64 -8.24 1.47
N SER A 205 12.92 -7.99 1.77
CA SER A 205 13.94 -9.04 1.88
C SER A 205 13.59 -10.09 2.93
N MET A 206 13.07 -9.67 4.09
CA MET A 206 12.64 -10.59 5.15
C MET A 206 11.38 -11.35 4.76
N ASN A 207 10.40 -10.70 4.12
CA ASN A 207 9.18 -11.35 3.66
C ASN A 207 9.46 -12.37 2.57
N ALA A 208 10.33 -12.06 1.62
CA ALA A 208 10.82 -12.99 0.61
C ALA A 208 11.51 -14.20 1.27
N THR A 209 12.40 -13.95 2.24
CA THR A 209 13.09 -15.00 3.00
C THR A 209 12.11 -15.91 3.72
N ARG A 210 11.14 -15.36 4.44
CA ARG A 210 10.09 -16.13 5.14
C ARG A 210 9.24 -16.93 4.16
N SER A 211 8.94 -16.38 2.99
CA SER A 211 8.19 -17.09 1.94
C SER A 211 9.00 -18.28 1.41
N ILE A 212 10.30 -18.10 1.12
CA ILE A 212 11.19 -19.19 0.69
C ILE A 212 11.26 -20.27 1.78
N TRP A 213 11.50 -19.86 3.04
CA TRP A 213 11.64 -20.76 4.17
C TRP A 213 10.37 -21.60 4.44
N SER A 214 9.20 -20.95 4.45
CA SER A 214 7.94 -21.59 4.86
C SER A 214 7.20 -22.26 3.70
N LYS A 215 7.14 -21.64 2.51
CA LYS A 215 6.33 -22.13 1.39
C LYS A 215 7.16 -22.96 0.41
N THR A 216 8.35 -22.50 0.05
CA THR A 216 9.17 -23.18 -0.97
C THR A 216 9.90 -24.40 -0.39
N LEU A 217 10.52 -24.21 0.78
CA LEU A 217 11.29 -25.24 1.48
C LEU A 217 10.47 -26.05 2.50
N GLU A 218 9.29 -25.55 2.91
CA GLU A 218 8.42 -26.19 3.92
C GLU A 218 9.08 -26.46 5.28
N CYS A 219 10.05 -25.63 5.67
CA CYS A 219 10.81 -25.84 6.92
C CYS A 219 10.00 -25.60 8.20
N CYS A 220 8.80 -25.04 8.11
CA CYS A 220 7.94 -24.78 9.26
C CYS A 220 7.17 -26.05 9.70
N VAL A 221 7.76 -26.82 10.61
CA VAL A 221 7.14 -28.05 11.16
C VAL A 221 5.99 -27.76 12.13
N LEU A 222 6.03 -26.66 12.88
CA LEU A 222 5.02 -26.35 13.92
C LEU A 222 3.59 -26.25 13.38
N ARG A 223 3.40 -25.80 12.13
CA ARG A 223 2.08 -25.68 11.49
C ARG A 223 1.50 -27.04 11.06
N LYS A 224 2.29 -28.12 11.13
CA LYS A 224 1.84 -29.50 10.89
C LYS A 224 1.41 -30.22 12.18
N THR A 225 1.48 -29.58 13.35
CA THR A 225 0.95 -30.18 14.57
C THR A 225 -0.57 -30.27 14.46
N PRO A 226 -1.16 -31.45 14.75
CA PRO A 226 -2.60 -31.61 14.65
C PRO A 226 -3.27 -30.72 15.69
N GLU A 227 -4.10 -29.77 15.23
CA GLU A 227 -4.98 -28.95 16.07
C GLU A 227 -6.03 -29.78 16.85
N VAL A 228 -5.91 -31.11 16.84
CA VAL A 228 -6.78 -32.08 17.50
C VAL A 228 -6.96 -31.75 18.97
N VAL A 229 -5.91 -31.37 19.71
CA VAL A 229 -6.06 -30.98 21.12
C VAL A 229 -6.94 -29.73 21.27
N PHE A 230 -6.75 -28.73 20.41
CA PHE A 230 -7.56 -27.52 20.40
C PHE A 230 -9.01 -27.80 20.03
N LEU A 231 -9.24 -28.64 19.02
CA LEU A 231 -10.57 -29.06 18.57
C LEU A 231 -11.30 -29.86 19.65
N LEU A 232 -10.61 -30.77 20.34
CA LEU A 232 -11.17 -31.53 21.46
C LEU A 232 -11.59 -30.63 22.62
N CYS A 233 -10.72 -29.71 23.04
CA CYS A 233 -11.04 -28.73 24.10
C CYS A 233 -12.23 -27.85 23.70
N THR A 234 -12.25 -27.34 22.48
CA THR A 234 -13.34 -26.50 21.97
C THR A 234 -14.65 -27.29 21.91
N GLY A 235 -14.62 -28.55 21.46
CA GLY A 235 -15.77 -29.44 21.43
C GLY A 235 -16.34 -29.72 22.82
N LEU A 236 -15.49 -30.02 23.81
CA LEU A 236 -15.90 -30.23 25.19
C LEU A 236 -16.56 -28.97 25.79
N ILE A 237 -15.91 -27.81 25.63
CA ILE A 237 -16.43 -26.54 26.14
C ILE A 237 -17.77 -26.18 25.49
N SER A 238 -17.91 -26.43 24.18
CA SER A 238 -19.16 -26.17 23.44
C SER A 238 -20.30 -27.11 23.83
N PHE A 239 -19.98 -28.31 24.35
CA PHE A 239 -20.97 -29.29 24.81
C PHE A 239 -21.43 -29.06 26.24
N LEU A 240 -20.65 -28.37 27.08
CA LEU A 240 -21.00 -28.06 28.48
C LEU A 240 -22.35 -27.32 28.63
N PRO A 241 -22.69 -26.29 27.83
CA PRO A 241 -24.00 -25.63 27.91
C PRO A 241 -25.16 -26.59 27.57
N ILE A 242 -24.98 -27.46 26.58
CA ILE A 242 -26.00 -28.44 26.19
C ILE A 242 -26.25 -29.42 27.34
N LEU A 243 -25.18 -29.95 27.92
CA LEU A 243 -25.26 -30.79 29.11
C LEU A 243 -25.93 -30.07 30.28
N PHE A 244 -25.59 -28.81 30.52
CA PHE A 244 -26.21 -28.00 31.56
C PHE A 244 -27.73 -27.86 31.37
N TYR A 245 -28.20 -27.57 30.15
CA TYR A 245 -29.65 -27.48 29.91
C TYR A 245 -30.35 -28.84 30.03
N ILE A 246 -29.71 -29.93 29.61
CA ILE A 246 -30.23 -31.28 29.78
C ILE A 246 -30.33 -31.62 31.28
N THR A 247 -29.29 -31.36 32.07
CA THR A 247 -29.31 -31.64 33.51
C THR A 247 -30.34 -30.78 34.23
N VAL A 248 -30.51 -29.50 33.87
CA VAL A 248 -31.60 -28.68 34.40
C VAL A 248 -32.97 -29.24 34.03
N ARG A 249 -33.14 -29.77 32.82
CA ARG A 249 -34.42 -30.34 32.36
C ARG A 249 -34.80 -31.63 33.08
N PHE A 250 -33.84 -32.52 33.32
CA PHE A 250 -34.10 -33.86 33.87
C PHE A 250 -33.81 -34.00 35.37
N CYS A 251 -32.86 -33.23 35.91
CA CYS A 251 -32.46 -33.25 37.32
C CYS A 251 -32.83 -31.97 38.08
N GLY A 252 -33.41 -30.97 37.41
CA GLY A 252 -34.00 -29.83 38.09
C GLY A 252 -35.09 -30.32 39.05
N PRO A 253 -35.16 -29.80 40.29
CA PRO A 253 -36.23 -30.18 41.20
C PRO A 253 -37.55 -29.93 40.47
N ILE A 254 -38.43 -30.93 40.47
CA ILE A 254 -39.86 -30.72 40.25
C ILE A 254 -40.23 -29.72 41.34
N ARG A 255 -40.17 -28.42 41.01
CA ARG A 255 -40.80 -27.41 41.84
C ARG A 255 -42.25 -27.80 41.78
N ASP A 256 -42.73 -28.50 42.80
CA ASP A 256 -44.14 -28.51 43.15
C ASP A 256 -44.57 -27.07 43.03
N LEU A 257 -45.26 -26.76 41.93
CA LEU A 257 -45.74 -25.43 41.67
C LEU A 257 -46.54 -25.09 42.93
N PRO A 258 -46.15 -24.10 43.74
CA PRO A 258 -46.93 -23.78 44.93
C PRO A 258 -48.35 -23.61 44.42
N ASN A 259 -49.30 -24.34 45.04
CA ASN A 259 -50.70 -24.49 44.61
C ASN A 259 -51.47 -23.15 44.44
N ILE A 260 -50.78 -22.02 44.53
CA ILE A 260 -51.21 -20.63 44.39
C ILE A 260 -51.59 -20.27 42.94
N LEU A 261 -51.15 -21.02 41.92
CA LEU A 261 -51.61 -20.84 40.53
C LEU A 261 -52.69 -21.84 40.10
N LYS A 262 -53.34 -22.53 41.04
CA LYS A 262 -54.40 -23.51 40.74
C LYS A 262 -55.81 -22.90 40.62
N GLN A 263 -55.90 -21.61 40.31
CA GLN A 263 -57.15 -21.02 39.85
C GLN A 263 -56.91 -20.44 38.46
N SER A 264 -57.23 -21.21 37.43
CA SER A 264 -57.20 -20.70 36.07
C SER A 264 -58.21 -19.56 35.98
N ARG A 265 -57.74 -18.36 35.59
CA ARG A 265 -58.62 -17.22 35.30
C ARG A 265 -59.72 -17.61 34.31
N PHE A 266 -59.45 -18.59 33.45
CA PHE A 266 -60.41 -19.20 32.54
C PHE A 266 -61.64 -19.80 33.25
N LYS A 267 -61.45 -20.50 34.39
CA LYS A 267 -62.56 -21.05 35.17
C LYS A 267 -63.40 -19.95 35.83
N GLN A 268 -62.76 -18.84 36.23
CA GLN A 268 -63.48 -17.66 36.73
C GLN A 268 -64.27 -16.95 35.63
N THR A 269 -63.74 -16.86 34.41
CA THR A 269 -64.45 -16.27 33.27
C THR A 269 -65.67 -17.10 32.85
N ILE A 270 -65.55 -18.43 32.82
CA ILE A 270 -66.69 -19.32 32.50
C ILE A 270 -67.78 -19.22 33.58
N LEU A 271 -67.42 -19.20 34.85
CA LEU A 271 -68.42 -19.05 35.92
C LEU A 271 -69.14 -17.70 35.83
N ARG A 272 -68.43 -16.61 35.51
CA ARG A 272 -69.05 -15.30 35.28
C ARG A 272 -69.95 -15.26 34.04
N SER A 273 -69.58 -15.95 32.96
CA SER A 273 -70.42 -15.98 31.75
C SER A 273 -71.71 -16.79 31.97
N ILE A 274 -71.64 -17.88 32.74
CA ILE A 274 -72.81 -18.70 33.09
C ILE A 274 -73.77 -17.94 34.02
N ASP A 275 -73.25 -17.12 34.94
CA ASP A 275 -74.08 -16.28 35.82
C ASP A 275 -74.76 -15.14 35.03
N SER A 276 -74.03 -14.53 34.09
CA SER A 276 -74.58 -13.47 33.23
C SER A 276 -75.66 -13.97 32.26
N SER A 277 -75.64 -15.25 31.87
CA SER A 277 -76.66 -15.84 31.00
C SER A 277 -77.92 -16.31 31.75
N ARG A 278 -77.96 -16.16 33.08
CA ARG A 278 -79.10 -16.57 33.92
C ARG A 278 -79.98 -15.38 34.35
N ILE A 279 -79.61 -14.16 33.96
CA ILE A 279 -80.35 -12.92 34.20
C ILE A 279 -80.72 -12.32 32.83
N HIS A 280 -81.58 -12.99 32.08
CA HIS A 280 -82.41 -12.43 31.00
C HIS A 280 -83.53 -13.41 30.66
#